data_AF-A0A353CZP4-F1
#
_entry.id   AF-A0A353CZP4-F1
#
_cell.length_a   1.000
_cell.length_b   1.000
_cell.length_c   1.000
_cell.angle_alpha   90.00
_cell.angle_beta   90.00
_cell.angle_gamma   90.00
#
_symmetry.space_group_name_H-M   'P 1'
#
loop_
_entity.id
_entity.type
_entity.pdbx_description
1 polymer ?
#
loop_
_entity_poly.entity_id
_entity_poly.type
_entity_poly.pdbx_seq_one_letter_code
_entity_poly.pdbx_strand_id
1 'polypeptide(L)' 'MKFILGLIFGALIAFPLAHNLGAGKPLLSNPLESKNLMDRTRDLASDIASETGKSFDESMDEIKKAIREATK' A
#
# COMPACT_ATOMS: atom_id res chain seq x y z
N MET A 1 5.18 16.83 -6.27
CA MET A 1 4.59 15.59 -5.69
C MET A 1 5.61 14.59 -5.14
N LYS A 2 6.66 14.19 -5.88
CA LYS A 2 7.59 13.09 -5.49
C LYS A 2 8.24 13.27 -4.11
N PHE A 3 8.60 14.51 -3.77
CA PHE A 3 9.18 14.85 -2.46
C PHE A 3 8.18 14.71 -1.30
N ILE A 4 6.94 15.18 -1.48
CA ILE A 4 5.87 15.11 -0.46
C ILE A 4 5.48 13.65 -0.22
N LEU A 5 5.37 12.85 -1.28
CA LEU A 5 5.15 11.40 -1.17
C LEU A 5 6.30 10.72 -0.41
N GLY A 6 7.55 11.03 -0.74
CA GLY A 6 8.71 10.50 -0.01
C GLY A 6 8.73 10.89 1.47
N LEU A 7 8.30 12.11 1.79
CA LEU A 7 8.17 12.59 3.17
C LEU A 7 7.09 11.82 3.94
N ILE A 8 5.93 11.61 3.33
CA ILE A 8 4.81 10.87 3.94
C ILE A 8 5.22 9.40 4.18
N PHE A 9 5.80 8.74 3.17
CA PHE A 9 6.28 7.36 3.32
C PHE A 9 7.40 7.24 4.36
N GLY A 10 8.34 8.20 4.36
CA GLY A 10 9.41 8.25 5.36
C GLY A 10 8.86 8.42 6.79
N ALA A 11 7.88 9.29 6.99
CA ALA A 11 7.25 9.52 8.29
C ALA A 11 6.48 8.27 8.77
N LEU A 12 5.74 7.61 7.89
CA LEU A 12 4.99 6.39 8.20
C LEU A 12 5.89 5.22 8.63
N ILE A 13 7.09 5.12 8.07
CA ILE A 13 8.07 4.08 8.43
C ILE A 13 8.85 4.48 9.69
N ALA A 14 9.28 5.72 9.80
CA ALA A 14 10.10 6.19 10.91
C ALA A 14 9.35 6.20 12.25
N PHE A 15 8.06 6.51 12.25
CA PHE A 15 7.24 6.60 13.47
C PHE A 15 7.15 5.28 14.28
N PRO A 16 6.75 4.13 13.69
CA PRO A 16 6.69 2.85 14.41
C PRO A 16 8.09 2.36 14.82
N LEU A 17 9.11 2.59 13.97
CA LEU A 17 10.49 2.24 14.27
C LEU A 17 11.02 3.01 15.49
N ALA A 18 10.79 4.32 15.55
CA ALA A 18 11.22 5.16 16.67
C ALA A 18 10.53 4.76 17.99
N HIS A 19 9.24 4.45 17.94
CA HIS A 19 8.49 4.00 19.12
C HIS A 19 9.00 2.66 19.66
N ASN A 20 9.32 1.70 18.78
CA ASN A 20 9.84 0.39 19.18
C ASN A 20 11.26 0.46 19.76
N LEU A 21 12.12 1.30 19.19
CA LEU A 21 13.48 1.56 19.69
C LEU A 21 13.44 2.14 21.12
N GLY A 22 12.55 3.10 21.39
CA GLY A 22 12.40 3.71 22.70
C GLY A 22 11.81 2.78 23.77
N ALA A 23 11.00 1.81 23.36
CA ALA A 23 10.37 0.83 24.26
C ALA A 23 11.22 -0.44 24.51
N GLY A 24 12.42 -0.54 23.93
CA GLY A 24 13.27 -1.73 24.03
C GLY A 24 12.66 -2.98 23.36
N LYS A 25 11.69 -2.79 22.47
CA LYS A 25 11.01 -3.88 21.75
C LYS A 25 11.68 -4.09 20.39
N PRO A 26 11.67 -5.31 19.82
CA PRO A 26 12.24 -5.56 18.50
C PRO A 26 11.65 -4.59 17.47
N LEU A 27 12.50 -4.03 16.61
CA LEU A 27 12.16 -2.89 15.71
C LEU A 27 10.91 -3.11 14.85
N LEU A 28 10.64 -4.36 14.47
CA LEU A 28 9.52 -4.78 13.62
C LEU A 28 8.32 -5.32 14.41
N SER A 29 8.34 -5.25 15.75
CA SER A 29 7.20 -5.65 16.58
C SER A 29 6.13 -4.59 16.43
N ASN A 30 5.05 -4.85 15.70
CA ASN A 30 3.98 -3.87 15.55
C ASN A 30 3.47 -3.44 16.95
N PRO A 31 3.59 -2.16 17.34
CA PRO A 31 3.20 -1.70 18.67
C PRO A 31 1.69 -1.76 18.93
N LEU A 32 0.88 -2.08 17.90
CA LEU A 32 -0.58 -2.07 17.94
C LEU A 32 -1.22 -3.47 17.79
N GLU A 33 -0.47 -4.57 17.74
CA GLU A 33 -1.05 -5.87 17.34
C GLU A 33 -1.00 -6.99 18.39
N SER A 34 -2.19 -7.45 18.78
CA SER A 34 -2.48 -8.72 19.46
C SER A 34 -2.96 -9.83 18.49
N LYS A 35 -2.79 -9.63 17.17
CA LYS A 35 -3.06 -10.60 16.11
C LYS A 35 -1.83 -10.76 15.21
N ASN A 36 -1.67 -11.94 14.62
CA ASN A 36 -0.51 -12.27 13.79
C ASN A 36 -0.44 -11.35 12.55
N LEU A 37 0.64 -10.57 12.46
CA LEU A 37 0.99 -9.66 11.36
C LEU A 37 0.91 -10.31 9.98
N MET A 38 1.22 -11.60 9.91
CA MET A 38 1.20 -12.41 8.69
C MET A 38 -0.20 -12.49 8.09
N ASP A 39 -1.23 -12.69 8.92
CA ASP A 39 -2.60 -12.91 8.47
C ASP A 39 -3.22 -11.59 7.99
N ARG A 40 -3.00 -10.49 8.73
CA ARG A 40 -3.47 -9.16 8.29
C ARG A 40 -2.78 -8.66 7.03
N THR A 41 -1.47 -8.89 6.91
CA THR A 41 -0.73 -8.48 5.70
C THR A 41 -1.21 -9.26 4.48
N ARG A 42 -1.53 -10.55 4.66
CA ARG A 42 -2.09 -11.39 3.60
C ARG A 42 -3.48 -10.92 3.20
N ASP A 43 -4.35 -10.62 4.16
CA ASP A 43 -5.71 -10.14 3.88
C ASP A 43 -5.68 -8.77 3.19
N LEU A 44 -4.89 -7.81 3.70
CA LEU A 44 -4.72 -6.51 3.04
C LEU A 44 -4.10 -6.63 1.65
N ALA A 45 -3.08 -7.47 1.48
CA ALA A 45 -2.47 -7.67 0.16
C ALA A 45 -3.45 -8.31 -0.83
N SER A 46 -4.29 -9.23 -0.36
CA SER A 46 -5.33 -9.87 -1.16
C SER A 46 -6.42 -8.87 -1.58
N ASP A 47 -6.86 -8.02 -0.66
CA ASP A 47 -7.87 -6.99 -0.93
C ASP A 47 -7.32 -5.92 -1.87
N ILE A 48 -6.10 -5.42 -1.60
CA ILE A 48 -5.43 -4.43 -2.45
C ILE A 48 -5.18 -5.00 -3.85
N ALA A 49 -4.73 -6.26 -3.97
CA ALA A 49 -4.50 -6.89 -5.28
C ALA A 49 -5.80 -7.07 -6.06
N SER A 50 -6.89 -7.44 -5.39
CA SER A 50 -8.20 -7.63 -6.02
C SER A 50 -8.79 -6.30 -6.50
N GLU A 51 -8.68 -5.25 -5.70
CA GLU A 51 -9.22 -3.93 -6.01
C GLU A 51 -8.37 -3.19 -7.04
N THR A 52 -7.04 -3.36 -6.98
CA THR A 52 -6.10 -2.87 -8.00
C THR A 52 -6.33 -3.60 -9.32
N GLY A 53 -6.55 -4.92 -9.31
CA GLY A 53 -6.81 -5.71 -10.52
C GLY A 53 -8.07 -5.24 -11.24
N LYS A 54 -9.18 -5.03 -10.51
CA LYS A 54 -10.43 -4.51 -11.07
C LYS A 54 -10.28 -3.09 -11.62
N SER A 55 -9.67 -2.19 -10.84
CA SER A 55 -9.47 -0.81 -11.26
C SER A 55 -8.53 -0.68 -12.47
N PHE A 56 -7.53 -1.57 -12.55
CA PHE A 56 -6.60 -1.62 -13.67
C PHE A 56 -7.28 -2.15 -14.94
N ASP A 57 -8.12 -3.18 -14.82
CA ASP A 57 -8.86 -3.75 -15.95
C ASP A 57 -9.87 -2.74 -16.53
N GLU A 58 -10.64 -2.07 -15.65
CA GLU A 58 -11.54 -0.98 -16.03
C GLU A 58 -10.80 0.17 -16.72
N SER A 59 -9.66 0.58 -16.17
CA SER A 59 -8.81 1.61 -16.78
C SER A 59 -8.27 1.20 -18.14
N MET A 60 -7.94 -0.09 -18.32
CA MET A 60 -7.36 -0.60 -19.56
C MET A 60 -8.42 -0.75 -20.66
N ASP A 61 -9.65 -1.09 -20.30
CA ASP A 61 -10.79 -1.09 -21.22
C ASP A 61 -11.17 0.33 -21.67
N GLU A 62 -11.11 1.32 -20.78
CA GLU A 62 -11.28 2.74 -21.15
C GLU A 62 -10.19 3.22 -22.12
N ILE A 63 -8.93 2.88 -21.85
CA ILE A 63 -7.80 3.19 -22.74
C ILE A 63 -7.98 2.52 -24.11
N LYS A 64 -8.42 1.25 -24.14
CA LYS A 64 -8.64 0.50 -25.38
C LYS A 64 -9.79 1.08 -26.20
N LYS A 65 -10.85 1.54 -25.56
CA LYS A 65 -11.95 2.29 -26.20
C LYS A 65 -11.45 3.61 -26.78
N ALA A 66 -10.70 4.39 -26.01
CA ALA A 66 -10.14 5.67 -26.47
C ALA A 66 -9.21 5.50 -27.67
N ILE A 67 -8.35 4.47 -27.67
CA ILE A 67 -7.49 4.14 -28.82
C ILE A 67 -8.32 3.74 -30.04
N ARG A 68 -9.39 2.96 -29.84
CA ARG A 68 -10.26 2.50 -30.93
C ARG A 68 -11.10 3.61 -31.54
N GLU A 69 -11.56 4.58 -30.74
CA GLU A 69 -12.21 5.80 -31.24
C GLU A 69 -11.22 6.70 -31.98
N ALA A 70 -10.00 6.87 -31.48
CA ALA A 70 -8.98 7.70 -32.13
C ALA A 70 -8.42 7.10 -33.43
N THR A 71 -8.56 5.79 -33.64
CA THR A 71 -8.07 5.08 -34.84
C THR A 71 -9.14 4.97 -35.94
N LYS A 72 -10.40 5.35 -35.65
CA LYS A 72 -11.54 5.24 -36.57
C LYS A 72 -11.86 6.59 -37.22
#